data_AF-A0A6N4SVE9-F1
#
_entry.id   AF-A0A6N4SVE9-F1
#
_cell.length_a   1.000
_cell.length_b   1.000
_cell.length_c   1.000
_cell.angle_alpha   90.00
_cell.angle_beta   90.00
_cell.angle_gamma   90.00
#
_symmetry.space_group_name_H-M   'P 1'
#
loop_
_entity.id
_entity.type
_entity.pdbx_description
1 polymer ?
#
loop_
_entity_poly.entity_id
_entity_poly.type
_entity_poly.pdbx_seq_one_letter_code
_entity_poly.pdbx_strand_id
1 'polypeptide(L)'
;MRKYFRIVVAVFVSVLLINSCKTQKKVVYEFPEAMSKPIQEQYAVMCEKGRVLYDLNCAGCHNKKVKGKTIIPDFTEEELGAYSIRMANAVHEENVSEARVSAEELNLITYFLTYKPRNKK
;
A
#
# COMPACT_ATOMS: atom_id res chain seq x y z
N MET A 1 -48.84 8.40 -12.98
CA MET A 1 -47.64 7.72 -13.51
C MET A 1 -46.33 8.48 -13.26
N ARG A 2 -46.22 9.78 -13.59
CA ARG A 2 -44.98 10.57 -13.46
C ARG A 2 -44.41 10.69 -12.02
N LYS A 3 -45.27 10.71 -10.98
CA LYS A 3 -44.85 10.73 -9.56
C LYS A 3 -44.25 9.39 -9.11
N TYR A 4 -44.86 8.27 -9.48
CA TYR A 4 -44.34 6.93 -9.20
C TYR A 4 -43.01 6.66 -9.93
N PHE A 5 -42.87 7.15 -11.17
CA PHE A 5 -41.61 7.07 -11.92
C PHE A 5 -40.46 7.81 -11.21
N ARG A 6 -40.72 9.01 -10.66
CA ARG A 6 -39.72 9.77 -9.88
C ARG A 6 -39.32 9.06 -8.58
N ILE A 7 -40.27 8.43 -7.89
CA ILE A 7 -40.01 7.66 -6.66
C ILE A 7 -39.18 6.41 -6.97
N VAL A 8 -39.52 5.68 -8.04
CA VAL A 8 -38.76 4.48 -8.46
C VAL A 8 -37.33 4.82 -8.86
N VAL A 9 -37.13 5.91 -9.62
CA VAL A 9 -35.77 6.37 -9.99
C VAL A 9 -34.98 6.80 -8.76
N ALA A 10 -35.59 7.52 -7.81
CA ALA A 10 -34.90 7.93 -6.58
C ALA A 10 -34.45 6.72 -5.75
N VAL A 11 -35.31 5.71 -5.56
CA VAL A 11 -34.98 4.48 -4.84
C VAL A 11 -33.85 3.71 -5.56
N PHE A 12 -33.88 3.65 -6.90
CA PHE A 12 -32.86 2.96 -7.67
C PHE A 12 -31.49 3.63 -7.58
N VAL A 13 -31.45 4.96 -7.61
CA VAL A 13 -30.21 5.75 -7.40
C VAL A 13 -29.69 5.58 -5.98
N SER A 14 -30.56 5.55 -4.97
CA SER A 14 -30.16 5.31 -3.57
C SER A 14 -29.53 3.93 -3.37
N VAL A 15 -30.05 2.87 -4.01
CA VAL A 15 -29.50 1.51 -3.93
C VAL A 15 -28.12 1.40 -4.60
N LEU A 16 -27.86 2.16 -5.67
CA LEU A 16 -26.57 2.17 -6.36
C LEU A 16 -25.45 2.81 -5.53
N LEU A 17 -25.76 3.75 -4.64
CA LEU A 17 -24.77 4.43 -3.80
C LEU A 17 -24.24 3.57 -2.63
N ILE A 18 -24.99 2.55 -2.20
CA ILE A 18 -24.62 1.70 -1.04
C ILE A 18 -23.57 0.64 -1.39
N ASN A 19 -23.41 0.31 -2.68
CA ASN A 19 -22.48 -0.74 -3.14
C ASN A 19 -21.02 -0.28 -3.32
N SER A 20 -20.71 1.01 -3.07
CA SER A 20 -19.35 1.54 -3.26
C SER A 20 -18.41 1.35 -2.06
N CYS A 21 -18.90 0.86 -0.92
CA CYS A 21 -18.04 0.41 0.18
C CYS A 21 -17.51 -1.01 -0.11
N LYS A 22 -16.63 -1.15 -1.09
CA LYS A 22 -15.81 -2.36 -1.22
C LYS A 22 -14.85 -2.41 -0.03
N THR A 23 -15.08 -3.35 0.89
CA THR A 23 -14.12 -3.72 1.95
C THR A 23 -12.75 -3.91 1.34
N GLN A 24 -11.80 -3.01 1.66
CA GLN A 24 -10.40 -3.22 1.29
C GLN A 24 -9.92 -4.49 1.98
N LYS A 25 -9.42 -5.44 1.18
CA LYS A 25 -8.86 -6.68 1.68
C LYS A 25 -7.65 -6.35 2.53
N LYS A 26 -7.75 -6.53 3.86
CA LYS A 26 -6.61 -6.33 4.76
C LYS A 26 -5.45 -7.22 4.32
N VAL A 27 -4.29 -6.62 4.12
CA VAL A 27 -3.05 -7.35 3.92
C VAL A 27 -2.67 -7.97 5.26
N VAL A 28 -2.37 -9.27 5.27
CA VAL A 28 -1.85 -9.96 6.45
C VAL A 28 -0.34 -9.87 6.37
N TYR A 29 0.28 -9.25 7.36
CA TYR A 29 1.74 -9.09 7.44
C TYR A 29 2.38 -10.29 8.13
N GLU A 30 3.63 -10.57 7.78
CA GLU A 30 4.43 -11.67 8.32
C GLU A 30 5.48 -11.10 9.29
N PHE A 31 5.23 -11.25 10.60
CA PHE A 31 6.13 -10.76 11.65
C PHE A 31 6.95 -11.90 12.27
N PRO A 32 8.16 -11.62 12.80
CA PRO A 32 8.94 -12.60 13.54
C PRO A 32 8.22 -13.10 14.79
N GLU A 33 8.35 -14.38 15.12
CA GLU A 33 7.71 -14.99 16.30
C GLU A 33 8.19 -14.36 17.63
N ALA A 34 9.42 -13.81 17.65
CA ALA A 34 9.96 -13.10 18.81
C ALA A 34 9.24 -11.78 19.12
N MET A 35 8.47 -11.23 18.17
CA MET A 35 7.69 -10.00 18.36
C MET A 35 6.39 -10.31 19.12
N SER A 36 6.15 -9.63 20.25
CA SER A 36 4.92 -9.83 21.01
C SER A 36 3.68 -9.35 20.24
N LYS A 37 2.51 -9.95 20.52
CA LYS A 37 1.25 -9.60 19.82
C LYS A 37 0.93 -8.09 19.83
N PRO A 38 1.04 -7.36 20.96
CA PRO A 38 0.78 -5.92 20.95
C PRO A 38 1.73 -5.14 20.04
N ILE A 39 2.99 -5.58 19.93
CA ILE A 39 3.96 -4.96 19.02
C ILE A 39 3.61 -5.29 17.57
N GLN A 40 3.25 -6.54 17.26
CA GLN A 40 2.79 -6.93 15.92
C GLN A 40 1.59 -6.07 15.47
N GLU A 41 0.64 -5.81 16.35
CA GLU A 41 -0.52 -4.96 16.06
C GLU A 41 -0.11 -3.51 15.74
N GLN A 42 0.84 -2.95 16.49
CA GLN A 42 1.38 -1.61 16.22
C GLN A 42 2.11 -1.56 14.87
N TYR A 43 2.96 -2.56 14.60
CA TYR A 43 3.67 -2.65 13.33
C TYR A 43 2.73 -2.87 12.15
N ALA A 44 1.63 -3.61 12.32
CA ALA A 44 0.62 -3.77 11.28
C ALA A 44 -0.01 -2.42 10.87
N VAL A 45 -0.26 -1.53 11.83
CA VAL A 45 -0.73 -0.17 11.54
C VAL A 45 0.31 0.64 10.78
N MET A 46 1.59 0.52 11.15
CA MET A 46 2.69 1.20 10.44
C MET A 46 2.86 0.65 9.02
N CYS A 47 2.79 -0.66 8.83
CA CYS A 47 2.88 -1.30 7.52
C CYS A 47 1.71 -0.90 6.62
N GLU A 48 0.52 -0.68 7.15
CA GLU A 48 -0.61 -0.21 6.33
C GLU A 48 -0.39 1.22 5.85
N LYS A 49 0.13 2.10 6.71
CA LYS A 49 0.53 3.46 6.28
C LYS A 49 1.64 3.39 5.23
N GLY A 50 2.64 2.56 5.46
CA GLY A 50 3.74 2.32 4.53
C GLY A 50 3.29 1.79 3.17
N ARG A 51 2.29 0.90 3.14
CA ARG A 51 1.69 0.37 1.92
C ARG A 51 1.07 1.49 1.08
N VAL A 52 0.28 2.37 1.72
CA VAL A 52 -0.34 3.50 1.02
C VAL A 52 0.73 4.45 0.47
N LEU A 53 1.75 4.77 1.26
CA LEU A 53 2.86 5.62 0.81
C LEU A 53 3.65 4.98 -0.35
N TYR A 54 3.87 3.67 -0.31
CA TYR A 54 4.49 2.91 -1.40
C TYR A 54 3.65 2.98 -2.67
N ASP A 55 2.33 2.78 -2.56
CA ASP A 55 1.42 2.82 -3.70
C ASP A 55 1.41 4.21 -4.38
N LEU A 56 1.55 5.28 -3.59
CA LEU A 56 1.57 6.66 -4.09
C LEU A 56 2.90 7.05 -4.73
N ASN A 57 4.02 6.61 -4.15
CA ASN A 57 5.34 7.16 -4.49
C ASN A 57 6.27 6.18 -5.23
N CYS A 58 6.12 4.88 -5.01
CA CYS A 58 7.10 3.87 -5.44
C CYS A 58 6.53 2.88 -6.47
N ALA A 59 5.25 2.55 -6.36
CA ALA A 59 4.59 1.51 -7.14
C ALA A 59 4.66 1.77 -8.66
N GLY A 60 4.67 3.03 -9.10
CA GLY A 60 4.70 3.38 -10.51
C GLY A 60 5.93 2.82 -11.25
N CYS A 61 7.08 2.80 -10.58
CA CYS A 61 8.34 2.31 -11.16
C CYS A 61 8.67 0.87 -10.72
N HIS A 62 8.34 0.50 -9.49
CA HIS A 62 8.80 -0.77 -8.92
C HIS A 62 7.85 -1.95 -9.15
N ASN A 63 6.55 -1.71 -9.33
CA ASN A 63 5.62 -2.81 -9.57
C ASN A 63 5.88 -3.46 -10.93
N LYS A 64 5.73 -4.79 -10.97
CA LYS A 64 5.87 -5.57 -12.21
C LYS A 64 4.55 -6.25 -12.54
N LYS A 65 4.23 -6.37 -13.82
CA LYS A 65 3.10 -7.21 -14.27
C LYS A 65 3.62 -8.60 -14.60
N VAL A 66 3.14 -9.61 -13.88
CA VAL A 66 3.45 -11.03 -14.13
C VAL A 66 2.14 -11.79 -14.30
N LYS A 67 1.94 -12.42 -15.47
CA LYS A 67 0.71 -13.17 -15.79
C LYS A 67 -0.58 -12.38 -15.51
N GLY A 68 -0.58 -11.10 -15.88
CA GLY A 68 -1.73 -10.19 -15.69
C GLY A 68 -1.93 -9.68 -14.26
N LYS A 69 -1.09 -10.05 -13.30
CA LYS A 69 -1.15 -9.58 -11.91
C LYS A 69 -0.05 -8.56 -11.64
N THR A 70 -0.39 -7.50 -10.90
CA THR A 70 0.59 -6.56 -10.36
C THR A 70 1.30 -7.20 -9.17
N ILE A 71 2.62 -7.24 -9.23
CA ILE A 71 3.51 -7.83 -8.23
C ILE A 71 4.41 -6.74 -7.67
N ILE A 72 4.42 -6.63 -6.34
CA ILE A 72 5.38 -5.82 -5.59
C ILE A 72 6.65 -6.67 -5.42
N PRO A 73 7.83 -6.21 -5.86
CA PRO A 73 9.07 -6.98 -5.73
C PRO A 73 9.39 -7.37 -4.28
N ASP A 74 10.09 -8.48 -4.12
CA ASP A 74 10.67 -8.91 -2.86
C ASP A 74 12.07 -8.31 -2.74
N PHE A 75 12.23 -7.32 -1.86
CA PHE A 75 13.52 -6.72 -1.55
C PHE A 75 14.24 -7.52 -0.44
N THR A 76 15.57 -7.63 -0.51
CA THR A 76 16.37 -8.16 0.61
C THR A 76 16.58 -7.11 1.70
N GLU A 77 17.00 -7.54 2.89
CA GLU A 77 17.31 -6.60 3.97
C GLU A 77 18.46 -5.65 3.57
N GLU A 78 19.43 -6.13 2.80
CA GLU A 78 20.52 -5.30 2.27
C GLU A 78 20.04 -4.31 1.20
N GLU A 79 19.07 -4.71 0.37
CA GLU A 79 18.45 -3.82 -0.62
C GLU A 79 17.71 -2.66 0.06
N LEU A 80 16.95 -2.97 1.13
CA LEU A 80 16.22 -1.99 1.94
C LEU A 80 17.13 -1.15 2.84
N GLY A 81 18.13 -1.76 3.48
CA GLY A 81 19.03 -1.10 4.43
C GLY A 81 19.94 -0.06 3.78
N ALA A 82 20.39 -0.32 2.55
CA ALA A 82 21.12 0.69 1.76
C ALA A 82 20.19 1.62 0.95
N TYR A 83 18.87 1.51 1.10
CA TYR A 83 17.92 2.37 0.37
C TYR A 83 17.92 3.82 0.89
N SER A 84 18.13 4.03 2.19
CA SER A 84 18.33 5.37 2.79
C SER A 84 19.54 6.12 2.21
N ILE A 85 20.55 5.39 1.72
CA ILE A 85 21.73 5.96 1.06
C ILE A 85 21.51 6.14 -0.45
N ARG A 86 20.67 5.30 -1.07
CA ARG A 86 20.45 5.23 -2.53
C ARG A 86 19.37 6.16 -3.07
N MET A 87 18.58 6.80 -2.20
CA MET A 87 17.69 7.89 -2.60
C MET A 87 18.45 9.09 -3.21
N ALA A 88 19.75 9.20 -2.93
CA ALA A 88 20.65 10.17 -3.57
C ALA A 88 21.14 9.74 -4.97
N ASN A 89 20.54 8.71 -5.59
CA ASN A 89 20.80 8.43 -7.01
C ASN A 89 19.93 9.35 -7.88
N ALA A 90 20.45 9.76 -9.05
CA ALA A 90 19.82 10.77 -9.88
C ALA A 90 18.36 10.45 -10.27
N VAL A 91 18.02 9.17 -10.39
CA VAL A 91 16.66 8.72 -10.74
C VAL A 91 15.67 8.93 -9.58
N HIS A 92 16.08 8.64 -8.34
CA HIS A 92 15.25 8.89 -7.16
C HIS A 92 15.27 10.35 -6.74
N GLU A 93 16.36 11.09 -6.94
CA GLU A 93 16.43 12.51 -6.57
C GLU A 93 15.38 13.36 -7.30
N GLU A 94 15.14 13.08 -8.59
CA GLU A 94 14.13 13.80 -9.38
C GLU A 94 12.69 13.41 -9.01
N ASN A 95 12.46 12.16 -8.59
CA ASN A 95 11.12 11.58 -8.46
C ASN A 95 10.65 11.44 -7.02
N VAL A 96 11.58 11.24 -6.08
CA VAL A 96 11.36 10.87 -4.68
C VAL A 96 12.34 11.65 -3.79
N SER A 97 12.26 12.98 -3.82
CA SER A 97 13.05 13.84 -2.93
C SER A 97 12.48 13.89 -1.51
N GLU A 98 13.25 14.38 -0.54
CA GLU A 98 12.79 14.63 0.85
C GLU A 98 11.53 15.53 0.92
N ALA A 99 11.33 16.39 -0.09
CA ALA A 99 10.13 17.23 -0.18
C ALA A 99 8.87 16.45 -0.58
N ARG A 100 9.02 15.23 -1.11
CA ARG A 100 7.91 14.35 -1.56
C ARG A 100 7.71 13.16 -0.65
N VAL A 101 8.79 12.59 -0.14
CA VAL A 101 8.78 11.47 0.81
C VAL A 101 9.79 11.79 1.89
N SER A 102 9.32 12.07 3.10
CA SER A 102 10.22 12.35 4.22
C SER A 102 10.92 11.07 4.71
N ALA A 103 12.01 11.22 5.45
CA ALA A 103 12.67 10.10 6.13
C ALA A 103 11.70 9.23 6.98
N GLU A 104 10.73 9.83 7.66
CA GLU A 104 9.72 9.11 8.45
C GLU A 104 8.76 8.32 7.57
N GLU A 105 8.30 8.90 6.47
CA GLU A 105 7.44 8.24 5.49
C GLU A 105 8.17 7.09 4.81
N LEU A 106 9.46 7.28 4.51
CA LEU A 106 10.33 6.25 3.97
C LEU A 106 10.50 5.09 4.95
N ASN A 107 10.65 5.37 6.24
CA ASN A 107 10.74 4.32 7.25
C ASN A 107 9.44 3.49 7.32
N LEU A 108 8.27 4.14 7.20
CA LEU A 108 6.99 3.43 7.09
C LEU A 108 6.93 2.53 5.85
N ILE A 109 7.35 3.04 4.68
CA ILE A 109 7.46 2.24 3.44
C ILE A 109 8.36 1.04 3.67
N THR A 110 9.48 1.24 4.38
CA THR A 110 10.44 0.18 4.67
C THR A 110 9.82 -0.90 5.55
N TYR A 111 9.11 -0.55 6.62
CA TYR A 111 8.39 -1.54 7.43
C TYR A 111 7.40 -2.35 6.59
N PHE A 112 6.66 -1.69 5.71
CA PHE A 112 5.76 -2.38 4.78
C PHE A 112 6.52 -3.39 3.90
N LEU A 113 7.61 -2.97 3.25
CA LEU A 113 8.36 -3.84 2.35
C LEU A 113 9.06 -5.00 3.08
N THR A 114 9.44 -4.80 4.34
CA THR A 114 10.03 -5.83 5.20
C THR A 114 9.02 -6.92 5.57
N TYR A 115 7.81 -6.53 5.99
CA TYR A 115 6.82 -7.46 6.55
C TYR A 115 5.69 -7.85 5.61
N LYS A 116 5.67 -7.35 4.37
CA LYS A 116 4.71 -7.84 3.37
C LYS A 116 4.93 -9.34 3.11
N PRO A 117 3.88 -10.11 2.83
CA PRO A 117 4.05 -11.48 2.36
C PRO A 117 4.97 -11.57 1.15
N ARG A 118 5.85 -12.57 1.16
CA ARG A 118 6.74 -12.85 0.02
C ARG A 118 5.94 -13.38 -1.17
N ASN A 119 6.40 -13.08 -2.38
CA ASN A 119 5.76 -13.65 -3.57
C ASN A 119 6.00 -15.16 -3.61
N LYS A 120 4.96 -15.92 -3.96
CA LYS A 120 5.11 -17.36 -4.21
C LYS A 120 5.98 -17.54 -5.46
N LYS A 121 7.06 -18.30 -5.32
CA LYS A 121 7.93 -18.72 -6.43
C LYS A 121 7.19 -19.63 -7.40
#